data_AF-A0A2P7EAH8-F1
#
_entry.id   AF-A0A2P7EAH8-F1
#
_cell.length_a   1.000
_cell.length_b   1.000
_cell.length_c   1.000
_cell.angle_alpha   90.00
_cell.angle_beta   90.00
_cell.angle_gamma   90.00
#
_symmetry.space_group_name_H-M   'P 1'
#
loop_
_entity.id
_entity.type
_entity.pdbx_description
1 polymer ?
#
loop_
_entity_poly.entity_id
_entity_poly.type
_entity_poly.pdbx_seq_one_letter_code
_entity_poly.pdbx_strand_id
1 'polypeptide(L)'
;TYSAAERAIDLELCRTAACRYRDLLAAGFAEEHARGILPFDYRQHFVVSFSLRAFLHFMDLRAKLDAQLEIRQLCDLMWPHLVNWAPQFAEWYEKSRLHRARLAP
;
A
#
# COMPACT_ATOMS: atom_id res chain seq x y z
N THR A 1 7.26 6.66 20.65
CA THR A 1 8.09 6.35 19.45
C THR A 1 8.11 4.86 19.30
N TYR A 2 7.91 4.34 18.09
CA TYR A 2 7.96 2.89 17.84
C TYR A 2 9.43 2.42 17.94
N SER A 3 9.75 1.66 19.00
CA SER A 3 11.13 1.27 19.29
C SER A 3 11.50 -0.05 18.60
N ALA A 4 12.79 -0.36 18.55
CA ALA A 4 13.25 -1.66 18.04
C ALA A 4 12.73 -2.84 18.87
N ALA A 5 12.53 -2.65 20.18
CA ALA A 5 11.97 -3.66 21.06
C ALA A 5 10.48 -3.92 20.77
N GLU A 6 9.67 -2.85 20.60
CA GLU A 6 8.27 -2.98 20.19
C GLU A 6 8.16 -3.67 18.83
N ARG A 7 9.03 -3.30 17.88
CA ARG A 7 9.10 -3.97 16.58
C ARG A 7 9.42 -5.46 16.70
N ALA A 8 10.30 -5.86 17.61
CA ALA A 8 10.63 -7.26 17.81
C ALA A 8 9.43 -8.06 18.34
N ILE A 9 8.63 -7.47 19.23
CA ILE A 9 7.38 -8.06 19.74
C ILE A 9 6.39 -8.28 18.58
N ASP A 10 6.17 -7.26 17.75
CA ASP A 10 5.25 -7.35 16.62
C ASP A 10 5.69 -8.39 15.58
N LEU A 11 7.00 -8.49 15.31
CA LEU A 11 7.54 -9.52 14.41
C LEU A 11 7.30 -10.93 14.94
N GLU A 12 7.41 -11.14 16.25
CA GLU A 12 7.13 -12.45 16.87
C GLU A 12 5.63 -12.78 16.84
N LEU A 13 4.75 -11.77 17.01
CA LEU A 13 3.30 -11.94 16.83
C LEU A 13 2.97 -12.36 15.39
N CYS A 14 3.57 -11.72 14.39
CA CYS A 14 3.40 -12.08 12.98
C CYS A 14 3.86 -13.53 12.72
N ARG A 15 5.03 -13.91 13.26
CA ARG A 15 5.57 -15.27 13.15
C ARG A 15 4.62 -16.29 13.78
N THR A 16 4.13 -16.01 14.97
CA THR A 16 3.21 -16.89 15.71
C THR A 16 1.88 -17.06 14.95
N ALA A 17 1.32 -15.97 14.42
CA ALA A 17 0.11 -16.02 13.59
C ALA A 17 0.31 -16.86 12.33
N ALA A 18 1.45 -16.72 11.64
CA ALA A 18 1.78 -17.52 10.47
C ALA A 18 1.92 -19.02 10.80
N CYS A 19 2.58 -19.37 11.91
CA CYS A 19 2.66 -20.75 12.41
C CYS A 19 1.27 -21.32 12.71
N ARG A 20 0.41 -20.54 13.39
CA ARG A 20 -0.96 -20.96 13.70
C ARG A 20 -1.79 -21.16 12.43
N TYR A 21 -1.62 -20.32 11.41
CA TYR A 21 -2.30 -20.46 10.13
C TYR A 21 -1.96 -21.80 9.48
N ARG A 22 -0.67 -22.15 9.42
CA ARG A 22 -0.21 -23.47 8.95
C ARG A 22 -0.88 -24.62 9.71
N ASP A 23 -0.94 -24.53 11.04
CA ASP A 23 -1.50 -25.60 11.87
C ASP A 23 -3.02 -25.76 11.67
N LEU A 24 -3.75 -24.66 11.45
CA LEU A 24 -5.18 -24.69 11.10
C LEU A 24 -5.42 -25.37 9.75
N LEU A 25 -4.58 -25.09 8.75
CA LEU A 25 -4.66 -25.77 7.45
C LEU A 25 -4.39 -27.27 7.59
N ALA A 26 -3.38 -27.65 8.38
CA ALA A 26 -3.08 -29.06 8.66
C ALA A 26 -4.23 -29.78 9.41
N ALA A 27 -5.02 -29.05 10.20
CA ALA A 27 -6.21 -29.55 10.87
C ALA A 27 -7.47 -29.60 10.00
N GLY A 28 -7.39 -29.21 8.72
CA GLY A 28 -8.50 -29.31 7.76
C GLY A 28 -9.44 -28.09 7.73
N PHE A 29 -9.04 -26.95 8.31
CA PHE A 29 -9.81 -25.71 8.20
C PHE A 29 -9.72 -25.13 6.78
N ALA A 30 -10.81 -24.53 6.30
CA ALA A 30 -10.81 -23.81 5.04
C ALA A 30 -9.95 -22.54 5.12
N GLU A 31 -9.27 -22.20 4.02
CA GLU A 31 -8.32 -21.07 3.96
C GLU A 31 -8.98 -19.74 4.31
N GLU A 32 -10.22 -19.51 3.89
CA GLU A 32 -10.97 -18.30 4.15
C GLU A 32 -11.31 -18.07 5.61
N HIS A 33 -11.49 -19.15 6.38
CA HIS A 33 -11.67 -19.08 7.82
C HIS A 33 -10.32 -18.96 8.53
N ALA A 34 -9.31 -19.73 8.07
CA ALA A 34 -8.00 -19.75 8.68
C ALA A 34 -7.26 -18.41 8.53
N ARG A 35 -7.39 -17.71 7.38
CA ARG A 35 -6.64 -16.46 7.15
C ARG A 35 -7.05 -15.30 8.06
N GLY A 36 -8.19 -15.41 8.76
CA GLY A 36 -8.69 -14.37 9.66
C GLY A 36 -7.77 -14.07 10.85
N ILE A 37 -6.83 -14.95 11.16
CA ILE A 37 -5.84 -14.74 12.22
C ILE A 37 -4.56 -14.03 11.76
N LEU A 38 -4.36 -13.88 10.44
CA LEU A 38 -3.16 -13.21 9.91
C LEU A 38 -3.27 -11.69 10.13
N PRO A 39 -2.21 -11.02 10.59
CA PRO A 39 -2.23 -9.58 10.83
C PRO A 39 -2.29 -8.80 9.51
N PHE A 40 -2.77 -7.56 9.52
CA PHE A 40 -3.03 -6.78 8.29
C PHE A 40 -1.79 -6.49 7.41
N ASP A 41 -0.59 -6.64 7.95
CA ASP A 41 0.69 -6.29 7.32
C ASP A 41 1.30 -7.43 6.47
N TYR A 42 0.56 -8.51 6.19
CA TYR A 42 1.04 -9.53 5.24
C TYR A 42 1.07 -9.01 3.80
N ARG A 43 2.11 -9.40 3.07
CA ARG A 43 2.32 -8.98 1.69
C ARG A 43 1.28 -9.59 0.76
N GLN A 44 0.61 -8.74 -0.02
CA GLN A 44 -0.31 -9.16 -1.09
C GLN A 44 0.20 -8.68 -2.45
N HIS A 45 0.19 -9.55 -3.45
CA HIS A 45 0.48 -9.19 -4.84
C HIS A 45 -0.82 -8.97 -5.60
N PHE A 46 -0.90 -7.89 -6.37
CA PHE A 46 -2.06 -7.57 -7.20
C PHE A 46 -1.63 -6.87 -8.48
N VAL A 47 -2.48 -6.96 -9.51
CA VAL A 47 -2.37 -6.17 -10.73
C VAL A 47 -3.43 -5.08 -10.67
N VAL A 48 -3.03 -3.84 -10.88
CA VAL A 48 -3.94 -2.69 -10.99
C VAL A 48 -3.77 -2.05 -12.35
N SER A 49 -4.89 -1.69 -12.98
CA SER A 49 -4.92 -0.98 -14.25
C SER A 49 -5.65 0.34 -14.08
N PHE A 50 -5.09 1.41 -14.64
CA PHE A 50 -5.65 2.74 -14.58
C PHE A 50 -5.80 3.32 -15.99
N SER A 51 -6.87 4.10 -16.21
CA SER A 51 -6.82 5.16 -17.20
C SER A 51 -5.92 6.29 -16.67
N LEU A 52 -5.40 7.15 -17.56
CA LEU A 52 -4.57 8.30 -17.14
C LEU A 52 -5.31 9.16 -16.09
N ARG A 53 -6.59 9.45 -16.31
CA ARG A 53 -7.40 10.24 -15.36
C ARG A 53 -7.52 9.57 -14.00
N ALA A 54 -7.74 8.25 -13.97
CA ALA A 54 -7.85 7.50 -12.72
C ALA A 54 -6.51 7.46 -11.97
N PHE A 55 -5.39 7.33 -12.69
CA PHE A 55 -4.05 7.38 -12.08
C PHE A 55 -3.77 8.74 -11.44
N LEU A 56 -4.03 9.85 -12.14
CA LEU A 56 -3.83 11.19 -11.58
C LEU A 56 -4.72 11.43 -10.35
N HIS A 57 -5.96 10.94 -10.37
CA HIS A 57 -6.84 11.02 -9.21
C HIS A 57 -6.36 10.15 -8.04
N PHE A 58 -5.82 8.95 -8.31
CA PHE A 58 -5.18 8.13 -7.29
C PHE A 58 -3.99 8.88 -6.65
N MET A 59 -3.15 9.53 -7.45
CA MET A 59 -2.05 10.36 -6.96
C MET A 59 -2.54 11.54 -6.11
N ASP A 60 -3.66 12.18 -6.46
CA ASP A 60 -4.23 13.29 -5.65
C ASP A 60 -4.51 12.86 -4.21
N LEU A 61 -4.99 11.62 -4.03
CA LEU A 61 -5.39 11.06 -2.75
C LEU A 61 -4.20 10.44 -2.00
N ARG A 62 -3.33 9.72 -2.71
CA ARG A 62 -2.35 8.81 -2.09
C ARG A 62 -0.94 9.37 -2.02
N ALA A 63 -0.60 10.35 -2.85
CA ALA A 63 0.67 11.05 -2.75
C ALA A 63 0.61 12.25 -1.77
N LYS A 64 -0.56 12.58 -1.21
CA LYS A 64 -0.71 13.72 -0.29
C LYS A 64 0.12 13.51 0.99
N LEU A 65 0.72 14.57 1.53
CA LEU A 65 1.67 14.46 2.65
C LEU A 65 1.07 13.97 3.98
N ASP A 66 -0.26 14.03 4.13
CA ASP A 66 -1.02 13.51 5.27
C ASP A 66 -1.52 12.07 5.05
N ALA A 67 -1.30 11.48 3.87
CA ALA A 67 -1.57 10.07 3.63
C ALA A 67 -0.54 9.18 4.36
N GLN A 68 -0.92 7.93 4.59
CA GLN A 68 -0.06 6.93 5.22
C GLN A 68 1.28 6.79 4.47
N LEU A 69 2.39 6.55 5.19
CA LEU A 69 3.72 6.54 4.60
C LEU A 69 3.87 5.47 3.51
N GLU A 70 3.36 4.27 3.75
CA GLU A 70 3.50 3.10 2.89
C GLU A 70 2.85 3.34 1.51
N ILE A 71 1.67 3.98 1.47
CA ILE A 71 1.01 4.27 0.19
C ILE A 71 1.68 5.42 -0.56
N ARG A 72 2.29 6.37 0.15
CA ARG A 72 3.11 7.42 -0.49
C ARG A 72 4.34 6.83 -1.15
N GLN A 73 5.03 5.91 -0.48
CA GLN A 73 6.17 5.18 -1.07
C GLN A 73 5.76 4.43 -2.34
N LEU A 74 4.57 3.83 -2.37
CA LEU A 74 4.03 3.23 -3.60
C LEU A 74 3.85 4.29 -4.70
N CYS A 75 3.25 5.45 -4.38
CA CYS A 75 3.12 6.55 -5.34
C CYS A 75 4.48 7.03 -5.89
N ASP A 76 5.49 7.13 -5.04
CA ASP A 76 6.86 7.52 -5.44
C ASP A 76 7.47 6.49 -6.42
N LEU A 77 7.23 5.20 -6.19
CA LEU A 77 7.67 4.13 -7.10
C LEU A 77 6.90 4.13 -8.43
N MET A 78 5.62 4.51 -8.42
CA MET A 78 4.80 4.58 -9.63
C MET A 78 5.13 5.81 -10.48
N TRP A 79 5.54 6.93 -9.87
CA TRP A 79 5.69 8.22 -10.53
C TRP A 79 6.66 8.24 -11.73
N PRO A 80 7.88 7.65 -11.67
CA PRO A 80 8.80 7.61 -12.81
C PRO A 80 8.19 6.95 -14.05
N HIS A 81 7.30 5.98 -13.87
CA HIS A 81 6.62 5.32 -14.99
C HIS A 81 5.66 6.27 -15.71
N LEU A 82 4.95 7.15 -14.98
CA LEU A 82 4.12 8.18 -15.60
C LEU A 82 4.99 9.22 -16.32
N VAL A 83 6.08 9.68 -15.69
CA VAL A 83 7.02 10.65 -16.31
C VAL A 83 7.53 10.12 -17.64
N ASN A 84 7.90 8.84 -17.71
CA ASN A 84 8.37 8.21 -18.93
C ASN A 84 7.26 8.01 -19.97
N TRP A 85 6.06 7.60 -19.55
CA TRP A 85 4.96 7.26 -20.46
C TRP A 85 4.21 8.49 -21.02
N ALA A 86 3.96 9.50 -20.18
CA ALA A 86 3.15 10.67 -20.51
C ALA A 86 3.76 11.98 -19.96
N PRO A 87 4.95 12.40 -20.46
CA PRO A 87 5.76 13.46 -19.85
C PRO A 87 5.05 14.82 -19.76
N GLN A 88 4.26 15.20 -20.76
CA GLN A 88 3.53 16.46 -20.78
C GLN A 88 2.49 16.54 -19.65
N PHE A 89 1.81 15.43 -19.36
CA PHE A 89 0.86 15.35 -18.24
C PHE A 89 1.57 15.31 -16.91
N ALA A 90 2.69 14.58 -16.82
CA ALA A 90 3.51 14.52 -15.62
C ALA A 90 4.04 15.91 -15.23
N GLU A 91 4.60 16.65 -16.20
CA GLU A 91 5.11 18.01 -16.01
C GLU A 91 4.01 18.96 -15.53
N TRP A 92 2.84 18.95 -16.19
CA TRP A 92 1.71 19.76 -15.77
C TRP A 92 1.27 19.40 -14.35
N TYR A 93 1.13 18.10 -14.05
CA TYR A 93 0.63 17.62 -12.77
C TYR A 93 1.58 17.93 -11.62
N GLU A 94 2.89 17.79 -11.83
CA GLU A 94 3.92 18.14 -10.85
C GLU A 94 3.86 19.62 -10.46
N LYS A 95 3.73 20.50 -11.45
CA LYS A 95 3.65 21.96 -11.24
C LYS A 95 2.35 22.38 -10.54
N SER A 96 1.24 21.72 -10.87
CA SER A 96 -0.10 22.20 -10.51
C SER A 96 -0.76 21.47 -9.34
N ARG A 97 -0.49 20.16 -9.15
CA ARG A 97 -1.30 19.31 -8.23
C ARG A 97 -0.53 18.33 -7.36
N LEU A 98 0.67 17.89 -7.74
CA LEU A 98 1.42 16.90 -6.95
C LEU A 98 1.65 17.41 -5.51
N HIS A 99 1.23 16.60 -4.52
CA HIS A 99 1.20 16.91 -3.08
C HIS A 99 0.31 18.11 -2.66
N ARG A 100 -0.36 18.77 -3.61
CA ARG A 100 -1.10 20.04 -3.41
C ARG A 100 -2.58 19.93 -3.77
N ALA A 101 -3.03 18.75 -4.18
CA ALA A 101 -4.40 18.53 -4.61
C ALA A 101 -5.38 18.91 -3.49
N ARG A 102 -6.21 19.92 -3.76
CA ARG A 102 -7.42 20.19 -2.99
C ARG A 102 -8.49 19.23 -3.48
N LEU A 103 -8.96 18.36 -2.61
CA LEU A 103 -10.17 17.58 -2.88
C LEU A 103 -11.33 18.57 -2.99
N ALA A 104 -12.22 18.35 -3.95
CA ALA A 104 -13.49 19.06 -3.96
C ALA A 104 -14.21 18.77 -2.62
N PRO A 105 -14.91 19.76 -2.04
CA PRO A 105 -15.68 19.59 -0.81
C PRO A 105 -16.76 18.51 -0.96
#